data_AF-D0Z4P0-F1
#
_entry.id   AF-D0Z4P0-F1
#
_cell.length_a   1.000
_cell.length_b   1.000
_cell.length_c   1.000
_cell.angle_alpha   90.00
_cell.angle_beta   90.00
_cell.angle_gamma   90.00
#
_symmetry.space_group_name_H-M   'P 1'
#
loop_
_entity.id
_entity.type
_entity.pdbx_description
1 polymer ?
#
loop_
_entity_poly.entity_id
_entity_poly.type
_entity_poly.pdbx_seq_one_letter_code
_entity_poly.pdbx_strand_id
1 'polypeptide(L)' 'MNLGDTTWAVRCNEDLPAGTKIVVIDVEGIILVVKAC' A
#
# COMPACT_ATOMS: atom_id res chain seq x y z
N MET A 1 -1.56 0.33 -6.57
CA MET A 1 -2.01 -0.92 -5.90
C MET A 1 -3.52 -0.83 -5.73
N ASN A 2 -4.26 -1.94 -5.86
CA ASN A 2 -5.71 -1.91 -5.67
C ASN A 2 -6.02 -1.98 -4.16
N LEU A 3 -6.71 -0.98 -3.64
CA LEU A 3 -7.12 -0.87 -2.24
C LEU A 3 -8.64 -0.63 -2.22
N GLY A 4 -9.40 -1.65 -1.83
CA GLY A 4 -10.85 -1.67 -1.97
C GLY A 4 -11.27 -1.71 -3.44
N ASP A 5 -12.08 -0.73 -3.86
CA ASP A 5 -12.61 -0.62 -5.23
C ASP A 5 -11.82 0.38 -6.11
N THR A 6 -10.72 0.95 -5.60
CA THR A 6 -10.00 2.05 -6.28
C THR A 6 -8.48 1.80 -6.32
N THR A 7 -7.85 2.26 -7.39
CA THR A 7 -6.39 2.23 -7.54
C THR A 7 -5.77 3.42 -6.83
N TRP A 8 -4.92 3.14 -5.84
CA TRP A 8 -4.19 4.16 -5.08
C TRP A 8 -2.68 4.10 -5.35
N ALA A 9 -2.05 5.26 -5.26
CA ALA A 9 -0.60 5.39 -5.16
C ALA A 9 -0.18 5.00 -3.74
N VAL A 10 0.68 3.99 -3.63
CA VAL A 10 1.19 3.47 -2.37
C VAL A 10 2.70 3.56 -2.33
N ARG A 11 3.25 3.83 -1.14
CA ARG A 11 4.68 3.77 -0.87
C ARG A 11 4.94 2.63 0.12
N CYS A 12 5.87 1.76 -0.26
CA CYS A 12 6.44 0.74 0.61
C CYS A 12 7.95 0.76 0.43
N ASN A 13 8.70 0.61 1.52
CA ASN A 13 10.16 0.52 1.47
C ASN A 13 10.66 -0.91 1.22
N GLU A 14 9.75 -1.87 1.09
CA GLU A 14 10.03 -3.29 0.92
C GLU A 14 9.50 -3.75 -0.44
N ASP A 15 10.16 -4.73 -1.04
CA ASP A 15 9.65 -5.40 -2.23
C ASP A 15 8.36 -6.15 -1.86
N LEU A 16 7.26 -5.80 -2.54
CA LEU A 16 5.94 -6.41 -2.32
C LEU A 16 5.56 -7.25 -3.55
N PRO A 17 5.80 -8.57 -3.53
CA PRO A 17 5.33 -9.47 -4.58
C PRO A 17 3.82 -9.35 -4.76
N ALA A 18 3.35 -9.58 -5.98
CA ALA A 18 1.90 -9.60 -6.26
C ALA A 18 1.20 -10.65 -5.36
N GLY A 19 0.07 -10.25 -4.76
CA GLY A 19 -0.69 -11.10 -3.83
C GLY A 19 -0.27 -10.97 -2.36
N THR A 20 0.76 -10.19 -2.04
CA THR A 20 1.16 -9.90 -0.66
C THR A 20 0.06 -9.12 0.05
N LYS A 21 -0.36 -9.61 1.23
CA LYS A 21 -1.26 -8.88 2.12
C LYS A 21 -0.50 -7.72 2.76
N ILE A 22 -1.10 -6.55 2.73
CA ILE A 22 -0.53 -5.34 3.30
C ILE A 22 -1.49 -4.70 4.29
N VAL A 23 -0.93 -3.88 5.15
CA VAL A 23 -1.68 -2.96 6.01
C VAL A 23 -1.25 -1.53 5.75
N VAL A 24 -2.22 -0.62 5.74
CA VAL A 24 -1.95 0.82 5.70
C VAL A 24 -1.54 1.26 7.09
N ILE A 25 -0.40 1.91 7.19
CA ILE A 25 0.16 2.38 8.46
C ILE A 25 0.19 3.90 8.57
N ASP A 26 0.12 4.63 7.45
CA ASP A 26 0.12 6.10 7.42
C ASP A 26 -0.45 6.65 6.10
N VAL A 27 -0.74 7.96 6.07
CA VAL A 27 -1.23 8.69 4.90
C VAL A 27 -0.43 9.98 4.72
N GLU A 28 0.33 10.06 3.62
CA GLU A 28 1.12 11.23 3.22
C GLU A 28 0.42 11.98 2.08
N GLY A 29 -0.50 12.89 2.43
CA GLY A 29 -1.30 13.64 1.46
C GLY A 29 -2.25 12.74 0.68
N ILE A 30 -1.87 12.35 -0.54
CA ILE A 30 -2.64 11.41 -1.39
C ILE A 30 -1.95 10.04 -1.54
N ILE A 31 -0.79 9.84 -0.90
CA ILE A 31 -0.01 8.62 -0.97
C ILE A 31 -0.23 7.82 0.31
N LEU A 32 -0.56 6.54 0.16
CA LEU A 32 -0.74 5.62 1.29
C LEU A 32 0.58 4.93 1.62
N VAL A 33 0.99 4.96 2.89
CA VAL A 33 2.18 4.24 3.35
C VAL A 33 1.75 2.87 3.88
N VAL A 34 2.35 1.82 3.33
CA VAL A 34 1.93 0.44 3.58
C VAL A 34 3.12 -0.43 4.01
N LYS A 35 2.84 -1.49 4.78
CA LYS A 35 3.82 -2.51 5.15
C LYS A 35 3.27 -3.91 4.86
N ALA A 36 4.16 -4.86 4.60
CA ALA A 36 3.80 -6.28 4.52
C ALA A 36 3.30 -6.77 5.88
N CYS A 37 2.31 -7.66 5.86
CA CYS A 37 1.88 -8.42 7.04
C CYS A 37 2.74 -9.67 7.26
#